data_AF-T0N4R3-F1
#
_entry.id   AF-T0N4R3-F1
#
_cell.length_a   1.000
_cell.length_b   1.000
_cell.length_c   1.000
_cell.angle_alpha   90.00
_cell.angle_beta   90.00
_cell.angle_gamma   90.00
#
_symmetry.space_group_name_H-M   'P 1'
#
loop_
_entity.id
_entity.type
_entity.pdbx_description
1 polymer ?
#
loop_
_entity_poly.entity_id
_entity_poly.type
_entity_poly.pdbx_seq_one_letter_code
_entity_poly.pdbx_strand_id
1 'polypeptide(L)'
;MNELYKQEVLELTELLRDDEEWGDLRDILTEKGFNLSQIALVSFMEDDKENEYGVIVTKDIKISEYSRSTQEGKNDVDSFKLKDITNQKDEIDKYPQISVAIDMIKNQEIL
;
A
#
# COMPACT_ATOMS: atom_id res chain seq x y z
N MET A 1 -2.04 -13.22 15.69
CA MET A 1 -2.17 -13.10 14.23
C MET A 1 -2.77 -11.75 13.87
N ASN A 2 -3.96 -11.39 14.37
CA ASN A 2 -4.53 -10.06 14.16
C ASN A 2 -3.60 -8.92 14.68
N GLU A 3 -3.06 -9.04 15.90
CA GLU A 3 -2.09 -8.06 16.43
C GLU A 3 -0.80 -7.95 15.61
N LEU A 4 -0.33 -9.04 15.00
CA LEU A 4 0.87 -9.01 14.14
C LEU A 4 0.58 -8.19 12.87
N TYR A 5 -0.57 -8.43 12.25
CA TYR A 5 -1.00 -7.67 11.07
C TYR A 5 -1.29 -6.20 11.40
N LYS A 6 -1.81 -5.89 12.59
CA LYS A 6 -1.96 -4.50 13.04
C LYS A 6 -0.60 -3.80 13.10
N GLN A 7 0.39 -4.44 13.71
CA GLN A 7 1.75 -3.89 13.80
C GLN A 7 2.37 -3.70 12.41
N GLU A 8 2.26 -4.70 11.53
CA GLU A 8 2.75 -4.61 10.15
C GLU A 8 2.11 -3.43 9.39
N VAL A 9 0.79 -3.26 9.47
CA VAL A 9 0.09 -2.15 8.81
C VAL A 9 0.54 -0.79 9.36
N LEU A 10 0.74 -0.68 10.68
CA LEU A 10 1.25 0.55 11.30
C LEU A 10 2.67 0.86 10.83
N GLU A 11 3.58 -0.10 10.94
CA GLU A 11 4.98 0.04 10.57
C GLU A 11 5.13 0.43 9.10
N LEU A 12 4.45 -0.30 8.19
CA LEU A 12 4.46 0.02 6.76
C LEU A 12 3.88 1.41 6.46
N THR A 13 2.82 1.81 7.15
CA THR A 13 2.21 3.12 6.95
C THR A 13 3.09 4.25 7.49
N GLU A 14 3.79 4.03 8.62
CA GLU A 14 4.77 4.97 9.17
C GLU A 14 6.01 5.10 8.29
N LEU A 15 6.56 3.97 7.81
CA LEU A 15 7.67 3.96 6.84
C LEU A 15 7.32 4.74 5.59
N LEU A 16 6.15 4.45 4.99
CA LEU A 16 5.69 5.19 3.83
C LEU A 16 5.60 6.69 4.10
N ARG A 17 5.22 7.13 5.31
CA ARG A 17 5.02 8.55 5.61
C ARG A 17 6.31 9.30 5.89
N ASP A 18 7.19 8.71 6.67
CA ASP A 18 8.25 9.45 7.36
C ASP A 18 9.66 8.97 7.00
N ASP A 19 9.82 7.76 6.43
CA ASP A 19 11.14 7.22 6.10
C ASP A 19 11.65 7.77 4.74
N GLU A 20 12.89 8.25 4.69
CA GLU A 20 13.48 8.82 3.47
C GLU A 20 13.64 7.78 2.35
N GLU A 21 13.84 6.50 2.67
CA GLU A 21 14.00 5.42 1.68
C GLU A 21 12.71 5.18 0.87
N TRP A 22 11.56 5.61 1.41
CA TRP A 22 10.25 5.47 0.78
C TRP A 22 9.82 6.71 -0.02
N GLY A 23 10.72 7.69 -0.17
CA GLY A 23 10.46 8.96 -0.87
C GLY A 23 9.91 8.77 -2.28
N ASP A 24 10.53 7.89 -3.06
CA ASP A 24 10.12 7.67 -4.46
C ASP A 24 8.69 7.11 -4.56
N LEU A 25 8.33 6.17 -3.69
CA LEU A 25 6.96 5.64 -3.66
C LEU A 25 5.95 6.70 -3.21
N ARG A 26 6.29 7.52 -2.21
CA ARG A 26 5.44 8.66 -1.80
C ARG A 26 5.16 9.62 -2.94
N ASP A 27 6.20 9.98 -3.68
CA ASP A 27 6.09 10.93 -4.78
C ASP A 27 5.21 10.36 -5.89
N ILE A 28 5.43 9.09 -6.28
CA ILE A 28 4.58 8.40 -7.25
C ILE A 28 3.12 8.36 -6.80
N LEU A 29 2.84 7.99 -5.55
CA LEU A 29 1.46 7.93 -5.04
C LEU A 29 0.80 9.30 -5.05
N THR A 30 1.55 10.35 -4.68
CA THR A 30 1.07 11.74 -4.72
C THR A 30 0.76 12.17 -6.16
N GLU A 31 1.63 11.85 -7.12
CA GLU A 31 1.40 12.12 -8.54
C GLU A 31 0.20 11.36 -9.11
N LYS A 32 -0.06 10.13 -8.63
CA LYS A 32 -1.28 9.36 -8.98
C LYS A 32 -2.54 9.86 -8.26
N GLY A 33 -2.44 10.90 -7.44
CA GLY A 33 -3.56 11.59 -6.81
C GLY A 33 -3.96 11.06 -5.43
N PHE A 34 -3.14 10.20 -4.80
CA PHE A 34 -3.37 9.80 -3.42
C PHE A 34 -3.02 10.93 -2.44
N ASN A 35 -3.80 11.03 -1.38
CA ASN A 35 -3.44 11.81 -0.21
C ASN A 35 -2.82 10.87 0.83
N LEU A 36 -1.52 11.00 1.09
CA LEU A 36 -0.77 10.11 1.98
C LEU A 36 -1.32 10.08 3.43
N SER A 37 -1.96 11.16 3.88
CA SER A 37 -2.63 11.19 5.19
C SER A 37 -3.92 10.37 5.23
N GLN A 38 -4.47 10.00 4.08
CA GLN A 38 -5.73 9.27 3.93
C GLN A 38 -5.56 7.87 3.35
N ILE A 39 -4.34 7.32 3.39
CA ILE A 39 -4.05 5.94 2.99
C ILE A 39 -3.25 5.20 4.05
N ALA A 40 -3.51 3.89 4.15
CA ALA A 40 -2.70 2.93 4.86
C ALA A 40 -2.02 2.00 3.84
N LEU A 41 -0.73 1.73 4.04
CA LEU A 41 -0.01 0.70 3.31
C LEU A 41 -0.17 -0.62 4.08
N VAL A 42 -0.81 -1.59 3.44
CA VAL A 42 -1.29 -2.82 4.08
C VAL A 42 -0.35 -3.99 3.83
N SER A 43 0.35 -3.97 2.70
CA SER A 43 1.32 -4.99 2.33
C SER A 43 2.37 -4.37 1.42
N PHE A 44 3.60 -4.86 1.54
CA PHE A 44 4.72 -4.52 0.69
C PHE A 44 5.55 -5.78 0.44
N MET A 45 5.94 -6.00 -0.81
CA MET A 45 6.75 -7.13 -1.23
C MET A 45 7.66 -6.72 -2.39
N GLU A 46 8.86 -7.27 -2.40
CA GLU A 46 9.83 -7.15 -3.50
C GLU A 46 10.17 -8.52 -4.06
N ASP A 47 10.45 -8.59 -5.36
CA ASP A 47 10.98 -9.79 -6.01
C ASP A 47 12.44 -9.61 -6.45
N ASP A 48 13.12 -10.74 -6.71
CA ASP A 48 14.53 -10.79 -7.17
C ASP A 48 14.76 -10.11 -8.55
N LYS A 49 13.72 -9.55 -9.17
CA LYS A 49 13.77 -8.89 -10.47
C LYS A 49 13.49 -7.40 -10.37
N GLU A 50 13.66 -6.81 -9.19
CA GLU A 50 13.47 -5.37 -8.96
C GLU A 50 12.05 -4.94 -9.34
N ASN A 51 11.06 -5.70 -8.85
CA ASN A 51 9.67 -5.30 -8.86
C ASN A 51 9.16 -5.23 -7.43
N GLU A 52 8.42 -4.16 -7.17
CA GLU A 52 7.71 -3.94 -5.92
C GLU A 52 6.22 -4.11 -6.15
N TYR A 53 5.55 -4.65 -5.13
CA TYR A 53 4.10 -4.84 -5.09
C TYR A 53 3.59 -4.49 -3.71
N GLY A 54 2.35 -4.03 -3.64
CA GLY A 54 1.74 -3.77 -2.35
C GLY A 54 0.26 -3.47 -2.44
N VAL A 55 -0.37 -3.33 -1.28
CA VAL A 55 -1.79 -3.04 -1.16
C VAL A 55 -1.99 -1.76 -0.37
N ILE A 56 -2.82 -0.87 -0.91
CA ILE A 56 -3.17 0.40 -0.31
C ILE A 56 -4.66 0.38 0.00
N VAL A 57 -5.01 0.79 1.22
CA VAL A 57 -6.41 1.02 1.63
C VAL A 57 -6.59 2.49 1.98
N THR A 58 -7.55 3.12 1.33
CA THR A 58 -7.89 4.53 1.58
C THR A 58 -8.85 4.68 2.76
N LYS A 59 -8.99 5.89 3.29
CA LYS A 59 -9.95 6.23 4.36
C LYS A 59 -11.41 5.93 3.97
N ASP A 60 -11.76 6.00 2.69
CA ASP A 60 -13.07 5.60 2.15
C ASP A 60 -13.18 4.10 1.79
N ILE A 61 -12.22 3.29 2.24
CA ILE A 61 -12.18 1.83 2.08
C ILE A 61 -12.12 1.38 0.61
N LYS A 62 -11.49 2.19 -0.25
CA LYS A 62 -11.03 1.71 -1.56
C LYS A 62 -9.75 0.94 -1.39
N ILE A 63 -9.65 -0.17 -2.09
CA ILE A 63 -8.53 -1.10 -1.99
C ILE A 63 -7.87 -1.18 -3.35
N SER A 64 -6.59 -0.82 -3.42
CA SER A 64 -5.81 -0.88 -4.65
C SER A 64 -4.57 -1.73 -4.43
N GLU A 65 -4.34 -2.65 -5.34
CA GLU A 65 -3.05 -3.31 -5.48
C GLU A 65 -2.20 -2.46 -6.43
N TYR A 66 -0.93 -2.24 -6.07
CA TYR A 66 0.03 -1.60 -6.96
C TYR A 66 1.15 -2.56 -7.34
N SER A 67 1.78 -2.26 -8.46
CA SER A 67 3.05 -2.85 -8.87
C SER A 67 3.90 -1.80 -9.56
N ARG A 68 5.22 -1.83 -9.35
CA ARG A 68 6.18 -1.02 -10.10
C ARG A 68 7.47 -1.80 -10.33
N SER A 69 8.24 -1.38 -11.33
CA SER A 69 9.60 -1.86 -11.56
C SER A 69 10.56 -0.78 -11.07
N THR A 70 11.55 -1.18 -10.28
CA THR A 70 12.63 -0.33 -9.75
C THR A 70 13.95 -0.52 -10.51
N GLN A 71 13.88 -1.19 -11.67
CA GLN A 71 15.04 -1.42 -12.55
C GLN A 71 15.62 -0.11 -13.08
N GLU A 72 16.94 0.01 -13.01
CA GLU A 72 17.67 1.17 -13.51
C GLU A 72 17.32 1.47 -14.98
N GLY A 73 16.99 2.73 -15.27
CA GLY A 73 16.68 3.20 -16.63
C GLY A 73 15.21 3.03 -17.05
N LYS A 74 14.33 2.51 -16.20
CA LYS A 74 12.87 2.66 -16.37
C LYS A 74 12.37 3.90 -15.65
N ASN A 75 11.32 4.51 -16.19
CA ASN A 75 10.60 5.57 -15.50
C ASN A 75 9.64 4.91 -14.49
N ASP A 76 9.90 5.13 -13.20
CA ASP A 76 9.14 4.51 -12.10
C ASP A 76 7.66 4.89 -12.12
N VAL A 77 7.34 6.13 -12.52
CA VAL A 77 5.95 6.61 -12.61
C VAL A 77 5.17 5.91 -13.73
N ASP A 78 5.84 5.64 -14.86
CA ASP A 78 5.25 4.94 -16.00
C ASP A 78 5.15 3.44 -15.75
N SER A 79 6.07 2.88 -14.95
CA SER A 79 6.05 1.48 -14.55
C SER A 79 5.00 1.19 -13.46
N PHE A 80 4.59 2.22 -12.72
CA PHE A 80 3.59 2.12 -11.66
C PHE A 80 2.19 1.84 -12.20
N LYS A 81 1.65 0.69 -11.83
CA LYS A 81 0.30 0.23 -12.16
C LYS A 81 -0.54 0.12 -10.91
N LEU A 82 -1.80 0.53 -11.03
CA LEU A 82 -2.82 0.37 -10.00
C LEU A 82 -3.94 -0.52 -10.51
N LYS A 83 -4.40 -1.42 -9.65
CA LYS A 83 -5.57 -2.27 -9.88
C LYS A 83 -6.53 -2.09 -8.71
N ASP A 84 -7.72 -1.56 -8.98
CA ASP A 84 -8.79 -1.50 -7.99
C ASP A 84 -9.31 -2.93 -7.72
N ILE A 85 -9.15 -3.39 -6.48
CA ILE A 85 -9.59 -4.70 -6.02
C ILE A 85 -10.71 -4.60 -4.97
N THR A 86 -11.31 -3.43 -4.77
CA THR A 86 -12.29 -3.15 -3.70
C THR A 86 -13.44 -4.16 -3.65
N ASN A 87 -13.89 -4.62 -4.82
CA ASN A 87 -14.99 -5.59 -4.96
C ASN A 87 -14.53 -6.98 -5.41
N GLN A 88 -13.22 -7.26 -5.38
CA GLN A 88 -12.63 -8.50 -5.85
C GLN A 88 -12.26 -9.39 -4.66
N LYS A 89 -13.24 -10.15 -4.16
CA LYS A 89 -13.06 -10.97 -2.94
C LYS A 89 -11.85 -11.91 -3.02
N ASP A 90 -11.67 -12.60 -4.15
CA ASP A 90 -10.56 -13.54 -4.33
C ASP A 90 -9.17 -12.86 -4.30
N GLU A 91 -9.10 -11.57 -4.63
CA GLU A 91 -7.87 -10.77 -4.50
C GLU A 91 -7.67 -10.32 -3.06
N ILE A 92 -8.74 -9.87 -2.38
CA ILE A 92 -8.70 -9.44 -0.98
C ILE A 92 -8.28 -10.59 -0.06
N ASP A 93 -8.79 -11.80 -0.31
CA ASP A 93 -8.53 -12.99 0.52
C ASP A 93 -7.04 -13.42 0.49
N LYS A 94 -6.23 -12.92 -0.47
CA LYS A 94 -4.78 -13.13 -0.52
C LYS A 94 -4.01 -12.34 0.54
N TYR A 95 -4.62 -11.26 1.06
CA TYR A 95 -4.00 -10.32 1.98
C TYR A 95 -4.83 -10.23 3.27
N PRO A 96 -4.63 -11.13 4.24
CA PRO A 96 -5.36 -11.12 5.51
C PRO A 96 -5.30 -9.77 6.24
N GLN A 97 -4.21 -9.01 6.06
CA GLN A 97 -3.99 -7.67 6.60
C GLN A 97 -5.05 -6.65 6.17
N ILE A 98 -5.68 -6.82 5.00
CA ILE A 98 -6.72 -5.89 4.52
C ILE A 98 -7.89 -5.81 5.50
N SER A 99 -8.35 -6.95 6.00
CA SER A 99 -9.46 -6.99 6.96
C SER A 99 -9.11 -6.21 8.24
N VAL A 100 -7.86 -6.35 8.69
CA VAL A 100 -7.32 -5.68 9.86
C VAL A 100 -7.21 -4.17 9.64
N ALA A 101 -6.68 -3.74 8.50
CA ALA A 101 -6.56 -2.33 8.13
C ALA A 101 -7.94 -1.64 8.05
N ILE A 102 -8.94 -2.30 7.48
CA ILE A 102 -10.31 -1.78 7.42
C ILE A 102 -10.89 -1.57 8.83
N ASP A 103 -10.70 -2.53 9.73
CA ASP A 103 -11.16 -2.42 11.12
C ASP A 103 -10.43 -1.27 11.85
N MET A 104 -9.13 -1.13 11.66
CA MET A 104 -8.34 -0.03 12.22
C MET A 104 -8.85 1.34 11.73
N ILE A 105 -9.14 1.48 10.43
CA ILE A 105 -9.67 2.73 9.85
C ILE A 105 -11.05 3.07 10.44
N LYS A 106 -11.94 2.07 10.53
CA LYS A 106 -13.28 2.26 11.11
C LYS A 106 -13.23 2.66 12.59
N ASN A 107 -12.25 2.13 13.32
CA ASN A 107 -12.03 2.44 14.73
C ASN A 107 -11.21 3.72 14.95
N GLN A 108 -10.75 4.39 13.89
CA GLN A 108 -9.87 5.56 13.96
C GLN A 108 -8.52 5.25 14.65
N GLU A 109 -8.07 3.99 14.56
CA GLU A 109 -6.74 3.54 15.01
C GLU A 109 -5.66 3.93 13.99
N ILE A 110 -6.04 4.19 12.73
CA ILE A 110 -5.18 4.62 11.63
C ILE A 110 -5.96 5.55 10.68
N LEU A 111 -5.31 6.60 10.16
CA LEU A 111 -5.81 7.64 9.21
C LEU A 111 -6.76 8.72 9.74
#